data_AF-A0A7W0TTY4-F1
#
_entry.id   AF-A0A7W0TTY4-F1
#
_cell.length_a   1.000
_cell.length_b   1.000
_cell.length_c   1.000
_cell.angle_alpha   90.00
_cell.angle_beta   90.00
_cell.angle_gamma   90.00
#
_symmetry.space_group_name_H-M   'P 1'
#
loop_
_entity.id
_entity.type
_entity.pdbx_description
1 polymer ?
#
loop_
_entity_poly.entity_id
_entity_poly.type
_entity_poly.pdbx_seq_one_letter_code
_entity_poly.pdbx_strand_id
1 'polypeptide(L)'
;MSSQAATTARATLFPSGDSEPLAVLAAEPVVLAARYGLSFVDGSDDLDALQFAVLDLAAERSVALSKHQGDLHPGTVVRIDANADPTEARAMLAATLDLGPGDVLWWSPDS
;
A
#
# COMPACT_ATOMS: atom_id res chain seq x y z
N MET A 1 -23.41 -10.73 34.76
CA MET A 1 -22.19 -11.41 34.27
C MET A 1 -21.63 -10.56 33.16
N SER A 2 -20.72 -9.66 33.50
CA SER A 2 -20.05 -8.78 32.55
C SER A 2 -18.86 -9.52 31.97
N SER A 3 -18.82 -9.71 30.66
CA SER A 3 -17.59 -10.07 29.95
C SER A 3 -17.37 -9.00 28.89
N GLN A 4 -16.55 -8.01 29.24
CA GLN A 4 -15.89 -7.15 28.28
C GLN A 4 -14.95 -8.03 27.45
N ALA A 5 -15.29 -8.28 26.19
CA ALA A 5 -14.27 -8.66 25.21
C ALA A 5 -13.48 -7.39 24.92
N ALA A 6 -12.32 -7.28 25.56
CA ALA A 6 -11.37 -6.22 25.30
C ALA A 6 -11.06 -6.18 23.80
N THR A 7 -11.35 -5.05 23.19
CA THR A 7 -10.89 -4.58 21.89
C THR A 7 -9.45 -5.04 21.65
N THR A 8 -9.26 -6.08 20.82
CA THR A 8 -7.95 -6.45 20.29
C THR A 8 -7.42 -5.24 19.54
N ALA A 9 -6.28 -4.73 20.00
CA ALA A 9 -5.57 -3.63 19.36
C ALA A 9 -5.51 -3.87 17.85
N ARG A 10 -6.02 -2.93 17.05
CA ARG A 10 -5.76 -2.93 15.61
C ARG A 10 -4.25 -2.97 15.45
N ALA A 11 -3.73 -4.08 14.93
CA ALA A 11 -2.35 -4.18 14.52
C ALA A 11 -2.05 -2.95 13.66
N THR A 12 -0.98 -2.24 13.98
CA THR A 12 -0.44 -1.24 13.06
C THR A 12 -0.23 -1.92 11.72
N LEU A 13 -0.68 -1.27 10.64
CA LEU A 13 -0.53 -1.80 9.27
C LEU A 13 0.90 -2.31 9.01
N PHE A 14 1.87 -1.61 9.60
CA PHE A 14 3.28 -1.97 9.57
C PHE A 14 3.75 -2.38 10.97
N PRO A 15 4.17 -3.64 11.19
CA PRO A 15 4.71 -4.12 12.45
C PRO A 15 5.92 -3.33 12.99
N SER A 16 6.77 -2.81 12.10
CA SER A 16 7.92 -1.95 12.46
C SER A 16 7.51 -0.60 13.03
N GLY A 17 6.28 -0.16 12.78
CA GLY A 17 5.82 1.20 13.05
C GLY A 17 6.30 2.23 12.03
N ASP A 18 7.02 1.82 10.98
CA ASP A 18 7.49 2.67 9.89
C ASP A 18 7.25 2.01 8.52
N SER A 19 7.46 2.77 7.45
CA SER A 19 7.31 2.25 6.08
C SER A 19 8.20 2.91 5.07
N GLU A 20 8.61 2.11 4.09
CA GLU A 20 9.46 2.55 2.99
C GLU A 20 8.71 2.47 1.66
N PRO A 21 8.99 3.38 0.70
CA PRO A 21 8.43 3.28 -0.63
C PRO A 21 8.99 2.05 -1.36
N LEU A 22 8.09 1.25 -1.92
CA LEU A 22 8.43 0.07 -2.71
C LEU A 22 8.34 0.33 -4.21
N ALA A 23 7.29 1.03 -4.64
CA ALA A 23 6.99 1.22 -6.05
C ALA A 23 6.10 2.44 -6.28
N VAL A 24 6.02 2.87 -7.54
CA VAL A 24 4.97 3.75 -8.05
C VAL A 24 4.26 3.03 -9.19
N LEU A 25 2.99 2.69 -8.99
CA LEU A 25 2.15 2.08 -10.02
C LEU A 25 1.68 3.17 -10.99
N ALA A 26 1.66 2.87 -12.29
CA ALA A 26 1.24 3.82 -13.32
C ALA A 26 -0.24 4.20 -13.23
N ALA A 27 -1.07 3.33 -12.66
CA ALA A 27 -2.49 3.56 -12.49
C ALA A 27 -2.80 4.45 -11.26
N GLU A 28 -3.75 5.36 -11.44
CA GLU A 28 -4.34 6.16 -10.36
C GLU A 28 -5.27 5.32 -9.47
N PRO A 29 -5.58 5.77 -8.23
CA PRO A 29 -6.43 5.03 -7.29
C PRO A 29 -7.77 4.56 -7.89
N VAL A 30 -8.43 5.42 -8.66
CA VAL A 30 -9.72 5.09 -9.31
C VAL A 30 -9.60 3.94 -10.30
N VAL A 31 -8.47 3.85 -11.03
CA VAL A 31 -8.21 2.78 -12.00
C VAL A 31 -7.86 1.49 -11.26
N LEU A 32 -7.03 1.58 -10.22
CA LEU A 32 -6.67 0.44 -9.37
C LEU A 32 -7.90 -0.16 -8.67
N ALA A 33 -8.79 0.70 -8.15
CA ALA A 33 -10.06 0.29 -7.56
C ALA A 33 -10.94 -0.47 -8.56
N ALA A 34 -11.09 0.06 -9.77
CA ALA A 34 -11.89 -0.58 -10.81
C ALA A 34 -11.29 -1.90 -11.32
N ARG A 35 -9.96 -1.95 -11.51
CA ARG A 35 -9.27 -3.12 -12.10
C ARG A 35 -9.11 -4.26 -11.11
N TYR A 36 -8.85 -3.95 -9.83
CA TYR A 36 -8.47 -4.95 -8.83
C TYR A 36 -9.47 -5.06 -7.67
N GLY A 37 -10.59 -4.32 -7.70
CA GLY A 37 -11.59 -4.33 -6.65
C GLY A 37 -11.12 -3.71 -5.34
N LEU A 38 -10.09 -2.85 -5.37
CA LEU A 38 -9.57 -2.17 -4.19
C LEU A 38 -10.54 -1.10 -3.70
N SER A 39 -10.66 -0.97 -2.38
CA SER A 39 -11.43 0.10 -1.75
C SER A 39 -10.48 1.16 -1.21
N PHE A 40 -10.32 2.24 -1.98
CA PHE A 40 -9.64 3.43 -1.51
C PHE A 40 -10.58 4.26 -0.64
N VAL A 41 -10.04 4.81 0.45
CA VAL A 41 -10.72 5.73 1.35
C VAL A 41 -9.97 7.05 1.37
N ASP A 42 -10.70 8.14 1.53
CA ASP A 42 -10.11 9.45 1.73
C ASP A 42 -9.60 9.58 3.17
N GLY A 43 -8.43 10.19 3.33
CA GLY A 43 -7.80 10.51 4.59
C GLY A 43 -7.05 11.84 4.50
N SER A 44 -6.29 12.14 5.55
CA SER A 44 -5.38 13.27 5.59
C SER A 44 -4.18 12.94 6.46
N ASP A 45 -3.00 13.41 6.08
CA ASP A 45 -1.81 13.42 6.92
C ASP A 45 -1.28 14.86 7.10
N ASP A 46 -0.09 15.00 7.67
CA ASP A 46 0.54 16.31 7.91
C ASP A 46 0.90 17.06 6.61
N LEU A 47 0.87 16.40 5.45
CA LEU A 47 1.15 17.01 4.16
C LEU A 47 -0.11 17.54 3.49
N ASP A 48 -1.11 16.66 3.28
CA ASP A 48 -2.38 17.01 2.63
C ASP A 48 -3.45 15.89 2.79
N ALA A 49 -4.60 16.09 2.16
CA ALA A 49 -5.54 15.02 1.85
C ALA A 49 -4.92 13.95 0.95
N LEU A 50 -5.26 12.70 1.19
CA LEU A 50 -4.81 11.56 0.40
C LEU A 50 -5.91 10.52 0.25
N GLN A 51 -5.85 9.77 -0.85
CA GLN A 51 -6.57 8.51 -0.98
C GLN A 51 -5.64 7.38 -0.62
N PHE A 52 -6.11 6.40 0.16
CA PHE A 52 -5.30 5.24 0.47
C PHE A 52 -6.12 3.95 0.53
N ALA A 53 -5.47 2.84 0.24
CA ALA A 53 -5.99 1.49 0.40
C ALA A 53 -4.92 0.60 1.02
N VAL A 54 -5.37 -0.47 1.69
CA VAL A 54 -4.49 -1.55 2.13
C VAL A 54 -4.74 -2.75 1.23
N LEU A 55 -3.66 -3.34 0.73
CA LEU A 55 -3.69 -4.58 -0.02
C LEU A 55 -2.94 -5.64 0.78
N ASP A 56 -3.65 -6.70 1.14
CA ASP A 56 -3.04 -7.90 1.70
C ASP A 56 -2.39 -8.70 0.57
N LEU A 57 -1.10 -8.94 0.72
CA LEU A 57 -0.32 -9.87 -0.09
C LEU A 57 -0.38 -11.26 0.55
N ALA A 58 0.24 -12.24 -0.11
CA ALA A 58 0.42 -13.57 0.48
C ALA A 58 1.24 -13.52 1.78
N ALA A 59 1.28 -14.62 2.53
CA ALA A 59 2.11 -14.79 3.73
C ALA A 59 1.93 -13.69 4.81
N GLU A 60 0.69 -13.21 5.01
CA GLU A 60 0.33 -12.22 6.05
C GLU A 60 1.07 -10.88 5.93
N ARG A 61 1.53 -10.53 4.72
CA ARG A 61 2.13 -9.22 4.45
C ARG A 61 1.06 -8.30 3.89
N SER A 62 1.15 -7.02 4.22
CA SER A 62 0.27 -5.99 3.66
C SER A 62 1.10 -4.85 3.09
N VAL A 63 0.56 -4.19 2.07
CA VAL A 63 1.13 -2.97 1.50
C VAL A 63 0.11 -1.85 1.59
N ALA A 64 0.60 -0.63 1.76
CA ALA A 64 -0.22 0.58 1.64
C ALA A 64 -0.12 1.10 0.21
N LEU A 65 -1.26 1.41 -0.40
CA LEU A 65 -1.34 2.17 -1.63
C LEU A 65 -1.85 3.56 -1.29
N SER A 66 -1.20 4.61 -1.79
CA SER A 66 -1.62 5.98 -1.51
C SER A 66 -1.36 6.95 -2.64
N LYS A 67 -2.20 7.98 -2.72
CA LYS A 67 -2.04 9.14 -3.58
C LYS A 67 -2.46 10.41 -2.86
N HIS A 68 -1.54 11.34 -2.66
CA HIS A 68 -1.83 12.67 -2.13
C HIS A 68 -2.49 13.54 -3.21
N GLN A 69 -3.47 14.34 -2.80
CA GLN A 69 -4.22 15.21 -3.71
C GLN A 69 -3.33 16.29 -4.35
N GLY A 70 -2.36 16.81 -3.60
CA GLY A 70 -1.39 17.81 -4.08
C GLY A 70 -0.24 17.24 -4.93
N ASP A 71 -0.10 15.92 -5.07
CA ASP A 71 0.99 15.32 -5.84
C ASP A 71 0.70 15.36 -7.35
N LEU A 72 1.45 16.20 -8.08
CA LEU A 72 1.31 16.40 -9.52
C LEU A 72 1.95 15.30 -10.37
N HIS A 73 2.75 14.40 -9.77
CA HIS A 73 3.31 13.26 -10.50
C HIS A 73 2.20 12.24 -10.78
N PRO A 74 2.26 11.48 -11.88
CA PRO A 74 1.29 10.41 -12.11
C PRO A 74 1.53 9.21 -11.20
N GLY A 75 0.47 8.46 -10.93
CA GLY A 75 0.53 7.13 -10.34
C GLY A 75 0.31 7.08 -8.84
N THR A 76 0.23 5.84 -8.34
CA THR A 76 -0.06 5.51 -6.93
C THR A 76 1.18 4.96 -6.26
N VAL A 77 1.55 5.53 -5.11
CA VAL A 77 2.70 5.08 -4.33
C VAL A 77 2.33 3.80 -3.57
N VAL A 78 3.22 2.81 -3.60
CA VAL A 78 3.12 1.59 -2.79
C VAL A 78 4.19 1.64 -1.72
N ARG A 79 3.80 1.41 -0.46
CA ARG A 79 4.71 1.36 0.69
C ARG A 79 4.61 0.00 1.38
N ILE A 80 5.74 -0.44 1.94
CA ILE A 80 5.86 -1.67 2.73
C ILE A 80 6.39 -1.37 4.13
N ASP A 81 6.26 -2.34 5.02
CA ASP A 81 6.91 -2.28 6.33
C ASP A 81 8.43 -2.11 6.16
N ALA A 82 9.05 -1.24 6.96
CA ALA A 82 10.48 -0.95 6.84
C ALA A 82 11.40 -2.15 7.11
N ASN A 83 10.92 -3.18 7.80
CA ASN A 83 11.68 -4.42 8.04
C ASN A 83 11.37 -5.52 7.01
N ALA A 84 10.51 -5.27 6.03
CA ALA A 84 10.20 -6.25 4.99
C ALA A 84 11.29 -6.31 3.92
N ASP A 85 11.50 -7.49 3.33
CA ASP A 85 12.38 -7.67 2.18
C ASP A 85 11.73 -7.02 0.93
N PRO A 86 12.33 -5.96 0.35
CA PRO A 86 11.76 -5.29 -0.82
C PRO A 86 11.75 -6.19 -2.05
N THR A 87 12.73 -7.06 -2.25
CA THR A 87 12.78 -7.97 -3.42
C THR A 87 11.61 -8.94 -3.40
N GLU A 88 11.36 -9.54 -2.23
CA GLU A 88 10.24 -10.45 -2.05
C GLU A 88 8.90 -9.71 -2.18
N ALA A 89 8.78 -8.53 -1.58
CA ALA A 89 7.57 -7.72 -1.65
C ALA A 89 7.24 -7.28 -3.09
N ARG A 90 8.24 -6.94 -3.92
CA ARG A 90 8.04 -6.64 -5.36
C ARG A 90 7.51 -7.85 -6.10
N ALA A 91 8.11 -9.02 -5.91
CA ALA A 91 7.68 -10.25 -6.56
C ALA A 91 6.23 -10.60 -6.17
N MET A 92 5.89 -10.47 -4.89
CA MET A 92 4.54 -10.73 -4.38
C MET A 92 3.53 -9.70 -4.90
N LEU A 93 3.88 -8.41 -4.91
CA LEU A 93 3.01 -7.36 -5.45
C LEU A 93 2.73 -7.58 -6.94
N ALA A 94 3.78 -7.84 -7.72
CA ALA A 94 3.68 -8.10 -9.15
C ALA A 94 2.81 -9.34 -9.44
N ALA A 95 2.99 -10.42 -8.68
CA ALA A 95 2.15 -11.61 -8.81
C ALA A 95 0.70 -11.37 -8.38
N THR A 96 0.48 -10.61 -7.30
CA THR A 96 -0.87 -10.37 -6.73
C THR A 96 -1.72 -9.49 -7.65
N LEU A 97 -1.13 -8.49 -8.28
CA LEU A 97 -1.82 -7.56 -9.16
C LEU A 97 -1.61 -7.88 -10.66
N ASP A 98 -0.96 -9.00 -10.98
CA ASP A 98 -0.60 -9.40 -12.35
C ASP A 98 0.06 -8.23 -13.13
N LEU A 99 1.06 -7.60 -12.51
CA LEU A 99 1.71 -6.39 -13.03
C LEU A 99 2.67 -6.72 -14.17
N GLY A 100 2.48 -6.04 -15.30
CA GLY A 100 3.43 -6.03 -16.41
C GLY A 100 4.41 -4.86 -16.37
N PRO A 101 5.37 -4.81 -17.33
CA PRO A 101 6.39 -3.75 -17.40
C PRO A 101 5.84 -2.32 -17.57
N GLY A 102 4.61 -2.16 -18.06
CA GLY A 102 3.97 -0.85 -18.23
C GLY A 102 3.12 -0.41 -17.03
N ASP A 103 2.88 -1.29 -16.06
CA ASP A 103 2.03 -0.99 -14.90
C ASP A 103 2.82 -0.32 -13.76
N VAL A 104 4.15 -0.25 -13.87
CA VAL A 104 5.03 0.30 -12.83
C VAL A 104 5.94 1.38 -13.42
N LEU A 105 5.85 2.59 -12.86
CA LEU A 105 6.67 3.73 -13.25
C LEU A 105 8.05 3.70 -12.60
N TRP A 106 8.13 3.14 -11.39
CA TRP A 106 9.33 3.09 -10.60
C TRP A 106 9.28 1.96 -9.58
N TRP A 107 10.43 1.32 -9.36
CA TRP A 107 10.68 0.41 -8.25
C TRP A 107 11.75 1.03 -7.35
N SER A 108 11.66 0.79 -6.03
CA SER A 108 12.76 1.12 -5.14
C SER A 108 14.06 0.45 -5.60
N PRO A 109 15.24 1.01 -5.26
CA PRO A 109 16.50 0.30 -5.49
C PRO A 109 16.58 -0.96 -4.61
N ASP A 110 17.42 -1.91 -4.99
CA ASP A 110 17.79 -3.02 -4.11
C ASP A 110 18.73 -2.45 -3.02
N SER A 111 18.37 -2.67 -1.76
CA SER A 111 19.15 -2.23 -0.58
C SER A 111 20.27 -3.20 -0.24
#